data_AF-A0A957XB38-F1
#
_entry.id   AF-A0A957XB38-F1
#
_cell.length_a   1.000
_cell.length_b   1.000
_cell.length_c   1.000
_cell.angle_alpha   90.00
_cell.angle_beta   90.00
_cell.angle_gamma   90.00
#
_symmetry.space_group_name_H-M   'P 1'
#
loop_
_entity.id
_entity.type
_entity.pdbx_description
1 polymer ?
#
loop_
_entity_poly.entity_id
_entity_poly.type
_entity_poly.pdbx_seq_one_letter_code
_entity_poly.pdbx_strand_id
1 'polypeptide(L)'
;MFYIGIENHISPKSILDFFHTLLPHLHSEIYEDAYCYEEPTPDIAINYYESPSEFKVVIEVSLLHKQIDEDTLCSIYTELSRLLANQFRCKTLCEGTHYGDNPTYPGYSLIWNNNKAFLADDYGCDFFDEGGGPVKILREISVDSKTQHGVLQQVLT
;
A
#
# COMPACT_ATOMS: atom_id res chain seq x y z
N MET A 1 11.19 1.74 -0.62
CA MET A 1 10.29 2.35 0.38
C MET A 1 8.89 1.89 0.03
N PHE A 2 8.10 1.45 1.00
CA PHE A 2 6.82 0.80 0.73
C PHE A 2 5.69 1.83 0.77
N TYR A 3 4.92 1.91 -0.30
CA TYR A 3 3.77 2.81 -0.43
C TYR A 3 2.56 2.06 -0.98
N ILE A 4 1.37 2.61 -0.74
CA ILE A 4 0.14 2.19 -1.40
C ILE A 4 -0.46 3.39 -2.13
N GLY A 5 -0.53 3.31 -3.46
CA GLY A 5 -1.29 4.22 -4.30
C GLY A 5 -2.76 3.81 -4.37
N ILE A 6 -3.68 4.77 -4.37
CA ILE A 6 -5.13 4.57 -4.45
C ILE A 6 -5.69 5.44 -5.58
N GLU A 7 -6.41 4.83 -6.53
CA GLU A 7 -6.91 5.49 -7.75
C GLU A 7 -7.88 6.65 -7.48
N ASN A 8 -8.62 6.60 -6.38
CA ASN A 8 -9.64 7.60 -6.04
C ASN A 8 -9.11 8.62 -5.02
N HIS A 9 -9.68 9.82 -5.05
CA HIS A 9 -9.57 10.76 -3.92
C HIS A 9 -10.33 10.19 -2.72
N ILE A 10 -9.60 9.63 -1.75
CA ILE A 10 -10.13 9.09 -0.51
C ILE A 10 -9.67 9.99 0.64
N SER A 11 -10.61 10.49 1.44
CA SER A 11 -10.25 11.39 2.53
C SER A 11 -9.36 10.70 3.58
N PRO A 12 -8.46 11.43 4.28
CA PRO A 12 -7.68 10.89 5.39
C PRO A 12 -8.55 10.17 6.43
N LYS A 13 -9.70 10.77 6.78
CA LYS A 13 -10.67 10.16 7.69
C LYS A 13 -11.15 8.78 7.22
N SER A 14 -11.42 8.61 5.93
CA SER A 14 -11.88 7.32 5.39
C SER A 14 -10.79 6.26 5.42
N ILE A 15 -9.52 6.64 5.21
CA ILE A 15 -8.37 5.75 5.39
C ILE A 15 -8.26 5.34 6.86
N LEU A 16 -8.33 6.30 7.78
CA LEU A 16 -8.26 6.03 9.21
C LEU A 16 -9.42 5.11 9.68
N ASP A 17 -10.65 5.38 9.24
CA ASP A 17 -11.82 4.56 9.54
C ASP A 17 -11.65 3.11 9.01
N PHE A 18 -10.97 2.92 7.86
CA PHE A 18 -10.60 1.60 7.36
C PHE A 18 -9.65 0.87 8.32
N PHE A 19 -8.59 1.52 8.79
CA PHE A 19 -7.66 0.91 9.75
C PHE A 19 -8.33 0.61 11.10
N HIS A 20 -9.15 1.51 11.63
CA HIS A 20 -9.92 1.25 12.85
C HIS A 20 -10.91 0.08 12.70
N THR A 21 -11.47 -0.13 11.51
CA THR A 21 -12.34 -1.28 11.24
C THR A 21 -11.54 -2.58 11.14
N LEU A 22 -10.38 -2.52 10.48
CA LEU A 22 -9.52 -3.68 10.25
C LEU A 22 -8.82 -4.13 11.53
N LEU A 23 -8.39 -3.17 12.35
CA LEU A 23 -7.52 -3.36 13.52
C LEU A 23 -8.06 -2.56 14.73
N PRO A 24 -9.27 -2.87 15.22
CA PRO A 24 -9.96 -2.06 16.23
C PRO A 24 -9.26 -2.01 17.60
N HIS A 25 -8.23 -2.84 17.80
CA HIS A 25 -7.46 -2.90 19.04
C HIS A 25 -6.15 -2.10 18.98
N LEU A 26 -5.76 -1.63 17.79
CA LEU A 26 -4.53 -0.85 17.60
C LEU A 26 -4.86 0.62 17.46
N HIS A 27 -4.11 1.46 18.17
CA HIS A 27 -4.18 2.91 18.01
C HIS A 27 -3.54 3.30 16.68
N SER A 28 -4.34 3.83 15.77
CA SER A 28 -3.88 4.32 14.47
C SER A 28 -4.00 5.82 14.40
N GLU A 29 -3.01 6.49 13.83
CA GLU A 29 -3.06 7.92 13.52
C GLU A 29 -2.67 8.19 12.08
N ILE A 30 -3.20 9.28 11.53
CA ILE A 30 -2.90 9.73 10.18
C ILE A 30 -2.19 11.08 10.23
N TYR A 31 -1.10 11.20 9.47
CA TYR A 31 -0.28 12.39 9.38
C TYR A 31 -0.26 12.90 7.96
N GLU A 32 -0.56 14.19 7.79
CA GLU A 32 -0.45 14.90 6.51
C GLU A 32 0.91 15.62 6.50
N ASP A 33 1.72 15.36 5.47
CA ASP A 33 2.97 16.08 5.14
C ASP A 33 4.17 16.05 6.10
N ALA A 34 4.12 15.44 7.30
CA ALA A 34 5.31 15.21 8.14
C ALA A 34 5.11 14.20 9.27
N TYR A 35 6.19 13.50 9.63
CA TYR A 35 6.27 12.69 10.85
C TYR A 35 6.26 13.57 12.11
N CYS A 36 5.13 13.64 12.80
CA CYS A 36 5.02 14.28 14.11
C CYS A 36 4.35 13.30 15.08
N TYR A 37 5.14 12.46 15.74
CA TYR A 37 4.61 11.55 16.76
C TYR A 37 4.36 12.34 18.06
N GLU A 38 3.10 12.56 18.39
CA GLU A 38 2.70 13.05 19.71
C GLU A 38 2.63 11.88 20.70
N GLU A 39 2.83 12.16 22.00
CA GLU A 39 2.65 11.14 23.04
C GLU A 39 1.18 11.08 23.48
N PRO A 40 0.54 9.89 23.53
CA PRO A 40 1.14 8.57 23.32
C PRO A 40 1.36 8.23 21.84
N THR A 41 2.54 7.69 21.53
CA THR A 41 2.89 7.21 20.18
C THR A 41 1.88 6.14 19.69
N PRO A 42 1.37 6.21 18.44
CA PRO A 42 0.42 5.21 17.92
C PRO A 42 1.08 3.86 17.61
N ASP A 43 0.29 2.79 17.60
CA ASP A 43 0.75 1.48 17.12
C ASP A 43 1.02 1.51 15.60
N ILE A 44 0.18 2.27 14.88
CA ILE A 44 0.21 2.42 13.42
C ILE A 44 0.20 3.91 13.07
N ALA A 45 1.25 4.36 12.39
CA ALA A 45 1.29 5.68 11.78
C ALA A 45 1.04 5.57 10.27
N ILE A 46 0.10 6.36 9.76
CA ILE A 46 -0.27 6.41 8.35
C ILE A 46 0.12 7.78 7.84
N ASN A 47 1.14 7.87 6.99
CA ASN A 47 1.37 9.11 6.26
C ASN A 47 0.45 9.15 5.05
N TYR A 48 -0.14 10.31 4.79
CA TYR A 48 -1.07 10.54 3.70
C TYR A 48 -0.57 11.69 2.82
N TYR A 49 -0.64 11.47 1.51
CA TYR A 49 -0.27 12.46 0.52
C TYR A 49 -1.24 12.42 -0.67
N GLU A 50 -1.55 13.58 -1.23
CA GLU A 50 -2.18 13.66 -2.55
C GLU A 50 -1.12 13.53 -3.64
N SER A 51 -1.42 12.78 -4.69
CA SER A 51 -0.53 12.60 -5.84
C SER A 51 -1.20 13.09 -7.13
N PRO A 52 -0.45 13.75 -8.02
CA PRO A 52 -0.96 14.16 -9.33
C PRO A 52 -1.18 12.98 -10.29
N SER A 53 -0.60 11.82 -10.01
CA SER A 53 -0.70 10.60 -10.83
C SER A 53 -2.13 10.05 -10.94
N GLU A 54 -2.35 8.98 -11.69
CA GLU A 54 -3.63 8.25 -11.71
C GLU A 54 -3.99 7.60 -10.35
N PHE A 55 -3.04 7.47 -9.43
CA PHE A 55 -3.27 7.10 -8.04
C PHE A 55 -3.29 8.36 -7.18
N LYS A 56 -4.48 8.93 -7.00
CA LYS A 56 -4.72 10.25 -6.40
C LYS A 56 -4.31 10.39 -4.94
N VAL A 57 -4.22 9.27 -4.24
CA VAL A 57 -3.79 9.22 -2.84
C VAL A 57 -2.65 8.23 -2.71
N VAL A 58 -1.62 8.61 -1.96
CA VAL A 58 -0.52 7.72 -1.55
C VAL A 58 -0.53 7.64 -0.04
N ILE A 59 -0.43 6.42 0.48
CA ILE A 59 -0.22 6.19 1.90
C ILE A 59 1.05 5.40 2.16
N GLU A 60 1.71 5.73 3.27
CA GLU A 60 2.79 4.95 3.86
C GLU A 60 2.36 4.51 5.26
N VAL A 61 2.53 3.24 5.57
CA VAL A 61 2.12 2.64 6.84
C VAL A 61 3.36 2.21 7.62
N SER A 62 3.54 2.80 8.80
CA SER A 62 4.61 2.50 9.74
C SER A 62 4.07 1.80 10.98
N LEU A 63 4.66 0.65 11.33
CA LEU A 63 4.32 -0.13 12.52
C LEU A 63 5.34 0.14 13.63
N LEU A 64 5.09 1.14 14.46
CA LEU A 64 6.12 1.81 15.27
C LEU A 64 6.70 0.95 16.41
N HIS A 65 5.98 -0.09 16.84
CA HIS A 65 6.39 -0.96 17.95
C HIS A 65 6.87 -2.34 17.50
N LYS A 66 7.07 -2.56 16.19
CA LYS A 66 7.39 -3.87 15.63
C LYS A 66 8.62 -3.78 14.72
N GLN A 67 9.58 -4.66 14.97
CA GLN A 67 10.66 -4.92 14.00
C GLN A 67 10.16 -5.98 13.03
N ILE A 68 10.03 -5.61 11.76
CA ILE A 68 9.46 -6.44 10.70
C ILE A 68 10.48 -6.49 9.58
N ASP A 69 10.81 -7.69 9.12
CA ASP A 69 11.67 -7.88 7.96
C ASP A 69 10.98 -7.45 6.65
N GLU A 70 11.77 -7.25 5.61
CA GLU A 70 11.31 -6.71 4.33
C GLU A 70 10.28 -7.62 3.64
N ASP A 71 10.43 -8.93 3.70
CA ASP A 71 9.51 -9.90 3.09
C ASP A 71 8.13 -9.86 3.79
N THR A 72 8.15 -9.79 5.12
CA THR A 72 6.94 -9.65 5.93
C THR A 72 6.28 -8.30 5.69
N LEU A 73 7.06 -7.22 5.54
CA LEU A 73 6.53 -5.89 5.22
C LEU A 73 5.88 -5.87 3.83
N CYS A 74 6.53 -6.46 2.83
CA CYS A 74 5.98 -6.61 1.48
C CYS A 74 4.65 -7.37 1.51
N SER A 75 4.60 -8.43 2.33
CA SER A 75 3.39 -9.24 2.53
C SER A 75 2.22 -8.44 3.10
N ILE A 76 2.50 -7.63 4.12
CA ILE A 76 1.53 -6.72 4.74
C ILE A 76 1.02 -5.69 3.72
N TYR A 77 1.92 -5.03 2.98
CA TYR A 77 1.53 -4.02 2.00
C TYR A 77 0.73 -4.60 0.84
N THR A 78 1.08 -5.80 0.39
CA THR A 78 0.35 -6.53 -0.64
C THR A 78 -1.10 -6.79 -0.20
N GLU A 79 -1.29 -7.26 1.03
CA GLU A 79 -2.63 -7.52 1.57
C GLU A 79 -3.41 -6.24 1.87
N LEU A 80 -2.79 -5.22 2.48
CA LEU A 80 -3.42 -3.92 2.73
C LEU A 80 -3.90 -3.28 1.43
N SER A 81 -3.06 -3.29 0.38
CA SER A 81 -3.42 -2.79 -0.94
C SER A 81 -4.65 -3.51 -1.49
N ARG A 82 -4.69 -4.85 -1.41
CA ARG A 82 -5.87 -5.65 -1.81
C ARG A 82 -7.13 -5.29 -1.01
N LEU A 83 -7.01 -5.15 0.31
CA LEU A 83 -8.14 -4.82 1.19
C LEU A 83 -8.68 -3.41 0.90
N LEU A 84 -7.80 -2.43 0.68
CA LEU A 84 -8.16 -1.07 0.29
C LEU A 84 -8.86 -1.03 -1.08
N ALA A 85 -8.33 -1.75 -2.07
CA ALA A 85 -8.96 -1.86 -3.40
C ALA A 85 -10.40 -2.39 -3.30
N ASN A 86 -10.62 -3.38 -2.45
CA ASN A 86 -11.96 -3.95 -2.22
C ASN A 86 -12.87 -3.00 -1.44
N GLN A 87 -12.35 -2.38 -0.38
CA GLN A 87 -13.11 -1.47 0.47
C GLN A 87 -13.63 -0.27 -0.33
N PHE A 88 -12.76 0.33 -1.14
CA PHE A 88 -13.07 1.55 -1.90
C PHE A 88 -13.48 1.28 -3.35
N ARG A 89 -13.52 0.01 -3.76
CA ARG A 89 -13.93 -0.45 -5.10
C ARG A 89 -13.18 0.29 -6.21
N CYS A 90 -11.87 0.42 -6.05
CA CYS A 90 -10.99 1.14 -6.97
C CYS A 90 -9.71 0.34 -7.21
N LYS A 91 -8.85 0.83 -8.11
CA LYS A 91 -7.49 0.28 -8.21
C LYS A 91 -6.62 0.77 -7.05
N THR A 92 -5.71 -0.09 -6.61
CA THR A 92 -4.59 0.31 -5.75
C THR A 92 -3.30 -0.21 -6.34
N LEU A 93 -2.18 0.39 -5.96
CA LEU A 93 -0.83 0.02 -6.38
C LEU A 93 0.05 -0.15 -5.14
N CYS A 94 0.90 -1.17 -5.11
CA CYS A 94 1.98 -1.29 -4.11
C CYS A 94 3.24 -1.90 -4.71
N GLU A 95 4.31 -1.98 -3.92
CA GLU A 95 5.56 -2.68 -4.28
C GLU A 95 5.28 -4.10 -4.82
N GLY A 96 5.97 -4.47 -5.91
CA GLY A 96 5.74 -5.71 -6.65
C GLY A 96 7.01 -6.37 -7.17
N THR A 97 8.20 -5.90 -6.77
CA THR A 97 9.51 -6.38 -7.23
C THR A 97 9.66 -7.90 -7.17
N HIS A 98 9.16 -8.55 -6.12
CA HIS A 98 9.25 -10.00 -5.95
C HIS A 98 8.44 -10.83 -6.97
N TYR A 99 7.55 -10.18 -7.73
CA TYR A 99 6.71 -10.81 -8.75
C TYR A 99 7.21 -10.56 -10.18
N GLY A 100 8.26 -9.75 -10.32
CA GLY A 100 8.91 -9.42 -11.57
C GLY A 100 9.75 -10.57 -12.15
N ASP A 101 9.95 -10.54 -13.47
CA ASP A 101 10.81 -11.53 -14.15
C ASP A 101 12.30 -11.19 -14.02
N ASN A 102 12.62 -9.95 -13.66
CA ASN A 102 13.99 -9.47 -13.60
C ASN A 102 14.24 -8.62 -12.33
N PRO A 103 14.98 -9.13 -11.33
CA PRO A 103 15.25 -8.40 -10.09
C PRO A 103 16.14 -7.15 -10.31
N THR A 104 16.71 -7.00 -11.51
CA THR A 104 17.64 -5.91 -11.86
C THR A 104 16.97 -4.73 -12.56
N TYR A 105 15.73 -4.88 -13.05
CA TYR A 105 15.01 -3.79 -13.72
C TYR A 105 14.04 -3.13 -12.74
N PRO A 106 14.09 -1.79 -12.61
CA PRO A 106 13.29 -1.06 -11.64
C PRO A 106 11.82 -0.98 -12.07
N GLY A 107 10.94 -0.86 -11.08
CA GLY A 107 9.57 -0.36 -11.26
C GLY A 107 8.46 -1.41 -11.28
N TYR A 108 8.73 -2.64 -10.85
CA TYR A 108 7.66 -3.61 -10.72
C TYR A 108 6.76 -3.27 -9.54
N SER A 109 5.50 -2.98 -9.84
CA SER A 109 4.45 -2.82 -8.83
C SER A 109 3.28 -3.75 -9.06
N LEU A 110 2.51 -3.99 -8.00
CA LEU A 110 1.28 -4.75 -8.05
C LEU A 110 0.10 -3.81 -8.08
N ILE A 111 -0.74 -3.97 -9.09
CA ILE A 111 -2.05 -3.31 -9.14
C ILE A 111 -3.13 -4.31 -8.72
N TRP A 112 -3.92 -3.95 -7.71
CA TRP A 112 -5.14 -4.66 -7.36
C TRP A 112 -6.35 -4.00 -7.98
N ASN A 113 -7.22 -4.80 -8.60
CA ASN A 113 -8.48 -4.34 -9.16
C ASN A 113 -9.53 -5.47 -9.06
N ASN A 114 -10.59 -5.27 -8.27
CA ASN A 114 -11.66 -6.25 -8.07
C ASN A 114 -11.12 -7.67 -7.69
N ASN A 115 -10.28 -7.76 -6.65
CA ASN A 115 -9.61 -9.00 -6.21
C ASN A 115 -8.65 -9.67 -7.21
N LYS A 116 -8.40 -9.07 -8.38
CA LYS A 116 -7.37 -9.53 -9.31
C LYS A 116 -6.09 -8.73 -9.10
N ALA A 117 -4.96 -9.42 -9.17
CA ALA A 117 -3.63 -8.82 -9.12
C ALA A 117 -3.04 -8.73 -10.52
N PHE A 118 -2.42 -7.60 -10.83
CA PHE A 118 -1.71 -7.37 -12.08
C PHE A 118 -0.29 -6.93 -11.76
N LEU A 119 0.69 -7.54 -12.43
CA LEU A 119 2.04 -6.99 -12.43
C LEU A 119 2.07 -5.78 -13.36
N ALA A 120 2.64 -4.70 -12.89
CA ALA A 120 2.76 -3.44 -13.60
C ALA A 120 4.21 -2.93 -13.58
N ASP A 121 4.47 -1.95 -14.45
CA ASP A 121 5.72 -1.20 -14.56
C ASP A 121 5.40 0.28 -14.32
N ASP A 122 5.90 0.82 -13.21
CA ASP A 122 5.77 2.22 -12.81
C ASP A 122 7.01 3.07 -13.11
N TYR A 123 8.02 2.52 -13.79
CA TYR A 123 9.19 3.27 -14.20
C TYR A 123 8.85 4.31 -15.28
N GLY A 124 9.37 5.54 -15.14
CA GLY A 124 9.03 6.65 -16.03
C GLY A 124 7.59 7.16 -15.88
N CYS A 125 6.95 6.90 -14.75
CA CYS A 125 5.55 7.25 -14.49
C CYS A 125 5.41 8.34 -13.42
N ASP A 126 4.30 9.08 -13.48
CA ASP A 126 4.00 10.16 -12.52
C ASP A 126 3.92 9.68 -11.06
N PHE A 127 3.69 8.38 -10.86
CA PHE A 127 3.62 7.78 -9.54
C PHE A 127 5.00 7.60 -8.89
N PHE A 128 6.02 7.20 -9.65
CA PHE A 128 7.33 6.78 -9.10
C PHE A 128 8.44 7.81 -9.28
N ASP A 129 8.59 8.37 -10.49
CA ASP A 129 9.72 9.23 -10.85
C ASP A 129 9.31 10.52 -11.60
N GLU A 130 8.02 10.87 -11.58
CA GLU A 130 7.47 12.07 -12.23
C GLU A 130 7.75 12.12 -13.74
N GLY A 131 7.89 10.95 -14.38
CA GLY A 131 8.25 10.82 -15.79
C GLY A 131 7.17 11.22 -16.81
N GLY A 132 5.96 11.61 -16.39
CA GLY A 132 4.90 12.14 -17.26
C GLY A 132 3.94 11.11 -17.87
N GLY A 133 3.97 9.86 -17.42
CA GLY A 133 3.17 8.76 -17.96
C GLY A 133 2.41 7.95 -16.92
N PRO A 134 1.37 7.19 -17.32
CA PRO A 134 0.68 6.27 -16.43
C PRO A 134 1.46 4.97 -16.27
N VAL A 135 1.26 4.33 -15.13
CA VAL A 135 1.71 2.98 -14.81
C VAL A 135 1.16 1.98 -15.82
N LYS A 136 2.03 1.09 -16.31
CA LYS A 136 1.72 0.14 -17.38
C LYS A 136 1.44 -1.25 -16.82
N ILE A 137 0.22 -1.75 -17.01
CA ILE A 137 -0.10 -3.14 -16.69
C ILE A 137 0.60 -4.08 -17.68
N LEU A 138 1.40 -5.01 -17.17
CA LEU A 138 2.12 -6.00 -17.97
C LEU A 138 1.31 -7.28 -18.16
N ARG A 139 0.74 -7.83 -17.07
CA ARG A 139 -0.03 -9.10 -17.07
C ARG A 139 -0.82 -9.30 -15.77
N GLU A 140 -1.87 -10.12 -15.83
CA GLU A 140 -2.51 -10.67 -14.63
C GLU A 140 -1.58 -11.72 -13.99
N ILE A 141 -1.48 -11.72 -12.66
CA ILE A 141 -0.69 -12.70 -11.90
C ILE A 141 -1.52 -13.34 -10.78
N SER A 142 -1.05 -14.47 -10.28
CA SER A 142 -1.61 -15.09 -9.07
C SER A 142 -0.78 -14.70 -7.86
N VAL A 143 -1.44 -14.11 -6.86
CA VAL A 143 -0.86 -13.80 -5.55
C VAL A 143 -1.59 -14.65 -4.51
N ASP A 144 -0.85 -15.37 -3.66
CA ASP A 144 -1.45 -16.19 -2.60
C ASP A 144 -1.98 -15.33 -1.46
N SER A 145 -3.19 -14.80 -1.64
CA SER A 145 -3.85 -13.91 -0.67
C SER A 145 -4.12 -14.57 0.68
N LYS A 146 -4.18 -15.90 0.78
CA LYS A 146 -4.36 -16.58 2.07
C LYS A 146 -3.10 -16.48 2.92
N THR A 147 -1.95 -16.67 2.29
CA THR A 147 -0.66 -16.50 2.96
C THR A 147 -0.48 -15.04 3.38
N GLN A 148 -0.77 -14.08 2.49
CA GLN A 148 -0.64 -12.65 2.82
C GLN A 148 -1.57 -12.21 3.96
N HIS A 149 -2.83 -12.67 3.94
CA HIS A 149 -3.77 -12.42 5.02
C HIS A 149 -3.33 -13.03 6.35
N GLY A 150 -2.79 -14.26 6.32
CA GLY A 150 -2.27 -14.92 7.51
C GLY A 150 -1.11 -14.17 8.16
N VAL A 151 -0.20 -13.63 7.34
CA VAL A 151 0.92 -12.79 7.80
C VAL A 151 0.39 -11.50 8.45
N LEU A 152 -0.55 -10.80 7.81
CA LEU A 152 -1.13 -9.58 8.36
C LEU A 152 -1.76 -9.84 9.74
N GLN A 153 -2.54 -10.90 9.88
CA GLN A 153 -3.15 -11.28 11.15
C GLN A 153 -2.07 -11.60 12.19
N GLN A 154 -1.11 -12.46 11.88
CA GLN A 154 -0.03 -12.83 12.81
C GLN A 154 0.77 -11.63 13.31
N VAL A 155 1.04 -10.66 12.43
CA VAL A 155 1.83 -9.49 12.79
C VAL A 155 1.00 -8.48 13.57
N LEU A 156 -0.31 -8.37 13.36
CA LEU A 156 -1.14 -7.28 13.90
C LEU A 156 -2.10 -7.70 15.04
N THR A 157 -2.20 -8.99 15.36
CA THR A 157 -2.86 -9.52 16.58
C THR A 157 -1.86 -9.81 17.68
#